data_AF-A0A2H0ETW5-F1
#
_entry.id   AF-A0A2H0ETW5-F1
#
_cell.length_a   1.000
_cell.length_b   1.000
_cell.length_c   1.000
_cell.angle_alpha   90.00
_cell.angle_beta   90.00
_cell.angle_gamma   90.00
#
_symmetry.space_group_name_H-M   'P 1'
#
loop_
_entity.id
_entity.type
_entity.pdbx_description
1 polymer ?
#
loop_
_entity_poly.entity_id
_entity_poly.type
_entity_poly.pdbx_seq_one_letter_code
_entity_poly.pdbx_strand_id
1 'polypeptide(L)'
;MRPRPDLDATDRALINALQDGVALIPHPYAPLAEALGLSVADLLARIGRLLATGALTRFGPFYDAAAMGGAFCLCAMAVPPDRFDAVAAQVNARPEVAHNYERAHRLNMWFVLATETPEGIAETA
;
A
#
# COMPACT_ATOMS: atom_id res chain seq x y z
N MET A 1 8.79 13.89 -10.07
CA MET A 1 7.67 14.02 -9.12
C MET A 1 6.41 14.28 -9.92
N ARG A 2 5.35 13.48 -9.81
CA ARG A 2 4.10 13.75 -10.55
C ARG A 2 3.49 15.07 -10.04
N PRO A 3 2.94 15.93 -10.91
CA PRO A 3 2.25 17.14 -10.45
C PRO A 3 1.13 16.76 -9.49
N ARG A 4 0.93 17.54 -8.43
CA ARG A 4 -0.15 17.31 -7.47
C ARG A 4 -1.47 17.43 -8.24
N PRO A 5 -2.35 16.41 -8.21
CA PRO A 5 -3.65 16.52 -8.85
C PRO A 5 -4.44 17.67 -8.20
N ASP A 6 -5.12 18.45 -9.04
CA ASP A 6 -6.04 19.48 -8.53
C ASP A 6 -7.30 18.78 -8.02
N LEU A 7 -7.59 18.95 -6.73
CA LEU A 7 -8.67 18.26 -6.02
C LEU A 7 -9.65 19.29 -5.47
N ASP A 8 -10.88 19.23 -5.98
CA ASP A 8 -11.99 20.03 -5.46
C ASP A 8 -12.45 19.52 -4.08
N ALA A 9 -13.41 20.23 -3.46
CA ALA A 9 -13.92 19.86 -2.14
C ALA A 9 -14.62 18.49 -2.15
N THR A 10 -15.33 18.17 -3.23
CA THR A 10 -16.04 16.90 -3.39
C THR A 10 -15.07 15.72 -3.53
N ASP A 11 -13.98 15.89 -4.28
CA ASP A 11 -12.94 14.88 -4.44
C ASP A 11 -12.28 14.56 -3.09
N ARG A 12 -12.02 15.58 -2.27
CA ARG A 12 -11.48 15.40 -0.93
C ARG A 12 -12.45 14.66 -0.02
N ALA A 13 -13.73 15.01 -0.05
CA ALA A 13 -14.77 14.33 0.72
C ALA A 13 -14.91 12.86 0.28
N LEU A 14 -14.87 12.60 -1.03
CA LEU A 14 -14.89 11.25 -1.59
C LEU A 14 -13.67 10.43 -1.15
N ILE A 15 -12.45 10.99 -1.25
CA ILE A 15 -11.22 10.30 -0.79
C ILE A 15 -11.32 9.96 0.70
N ASN A 16 -11.80 10.87 1.54
CA ASN A 16 -11.96 10.61 2.96
C ASN A 16 -12.97 9.48 3.22
N ALA A 17 -14.11 9.49 2.55
CA ALA A 17 -15.13 8.47 2.74
C ALA A 17 -14.68 7.08 2.23
N LEU A 18 -13.87 7.00 1.17
CA LEU A 18 -13.38 5.73 0.64
C LEU A 18 -12.31 5.06 1.52
N GLN A 19 -11.73 5.76 2.52
CA GLN A 19 -10.76 5.15 3.44
C GLN A 19 -11.40 4.11 4.36
N ASP A 20 -12.69 4.28 4.68
CA ASP A 20 -13.48 3.31 5.46
C ASP A 20 -14.02 2.17 4.56
N GLY A 21 -13.83 2.28 3.24
CA GLY A 21 -14.31 1.34 2.24
C GLY A 21 -15.72 1.65 1.75
N VAL A 22 -16.36 0.63 1.17
CA VAL A 22 -17.76 0.70 0.70
C VAL A 22 -18.56 -0.44 1.33
N ALA A 23 -19.86 -0.22 1.52
CA ALA A 23 -20.75 -1.24 2.07
C ALA A 23 -20.80 -2.47 1.13
N LEU A 24 -20.73 -3.68 1.70
CA LEU A 24 -20.82 -4.94 0.94
C LEU A 24 -22.29 -5.32 0.68
N ILE A 25 -22.95 -4.55 -0.19
CA ILE A 25 -24.36 -4.69 -0.59
C ILE A 25 -24.50 -4.65 -2.12
N PRO A 26 -25.65 -5.02 -2.73
CA PRO A 26 -25.81 -5.05 -4.19
C PRO A 26 -25.53 -3.72 -4.92
N HIS A 27 -25.72 -2.58 -4.24
CA HIS A 27 -25.45 -1.24 -4.75
C HIS A 27 -24.48 -0.49 -3.82
N PRO A 28 -23.19 -0.89 -3.77
CA PRO A 28 -22.25 -0.46 -2.73
C PRO A 28 -21.95 1.05 -2.78
N TYR A 29 -22.10 1.66 -3.95
CA TYR A 29 -21.86 3.09 -4.17
C TYR A 29 -23.08 3.97 -3.88
N ALA A 30 -24.29 3.41 -3.79
CA ALA A 30 -25.51 4.20 -3.64
C ALA A 30 -25.55 4.99 -2.32
N PRO A 31 -25.27 4.38 -1.15
CA PRO A 31 -25.25 5.12 0.12
C PRO A 31 -24.17 6.21 0.14
N LEU A 32 -23.02 5.94 -0.47
CA LEU A 32 -21.92 6.90 -0.53
C LEU A 32 -22.24 8.08 -1.46
N ALA A 33 -22.86 7.81 -2.61
CA ALA A 33 -23.30 8.84 -3.54
C ALA A 33 -24.36 9.75 -2.88
N GLU A 34 -25.33 9.17 -2.18
CA GLU A 34 -26.35 9.90 -1.42
C GLU A 34 -25.70 10.80 -0.34
N ALA A 35 -24.79 10.25 0.47
CA ALA A 35 -24.10 11.00 1.52
C ALA A 35 -23.28 12.19 0.99
N LEU A 36 -22.80 12.11 -0.26
CA LEU A 36 -22.01 13.16 -0.90
C LEU A 36 -22.85 14.06 -1.83
N GLY A 37 -24.16 13.84 -1.93
CA GLY A 37 -25.04 14.61 -2.82
C GLY A 37 -24.73 14.41 -4.31
N LEU A 38 -24.28 13.21 -4.70
CA LEU A 38 -23.88 12.87 -6.06
C LEU A 38 -24.83 11.84 -6.66
N SER A 39 -24.91 11.81 -8.00
CA SER A 39 -25.37 10.60 -8.68
C SER A 39 -24.29 9.51 -8.60
N VAL A 40 -24.70 8.23 -8.67
CA VAL A 40 -23.74 7.11 -8.72
C VAL A 40 -22.81 7.23 -9.94
N ALA A 41 -23.33 7.72 -11.08
CA ALA A 41 -22.54 7.93 -12.28
C ALA A 41 -21.42 8.98 -12.07
N ASP A 42 -21.76 10.12 -11.43
CA ASP A 42 -20.77 11.17 -11.12
C ASP A 42 -19.73 10.68 -10.12
N LEU A 43 -20.14 9.94 -9.11
CA LEU A 43 -19.22 9.35 -8.13
C LEU A 43 -18.23 8.39 -8.80
N LEU A 44 -18.71 7.47 -9.65
CA LEU A 44 -17.85 6.53 -10.37
C LEU A 44 -16.90 7.25 -11.35
N ALA A 45 -17.39 8.29 -12.05
CA ALA A 45 -16.55 9.11 -12.92
C ALA A 45 -15.44 9.82 -12.14
N ARG A 46 -15.73 10.34 -10.94
CA ARG A 46 -14.73 10.94 -10.04
C ARG A 46 -13.71 9.90 -9.57
N ILE A 47 -14.13 8.72 -9.11
CA ILE A 47 -13.22 7.64 -8.74
C ILE A 47 -12.28 7.29 -9.89
N GLY A 48 -12.82 7.12 -11.11
CA GLY A 48 -12.04 6.84 -12.31
C GLY A 48 -10.99 7.91 -12.60
N ARG A 49 -11.36 9.19 -12.52
CA ARG A 49 -10.42 10.32 -12.69
C ARG A 49 -9.32 10.31 -11.62
N LEU A 50 -9.69 10.08 -10.36
CA LEU A 50 -8.73 10.05 -9.25
C LEU A 50 -7.72 8.90 -9.40
N LEU A 51 -8.15 7.75 -9.90
CA LEU A 51 -7.26 6.63 -10.25
C LEU A 51 -6.34 6.99 -11.43
N ALA A 52 -6.89 7.56 -12.51
CA ALA A 52 -6.12 7.93 -13.70
C ALA A 52 -5.04 8.99 -13.42
N THR A 53 -5.33 9.93 -12.51
CA THR A 53 -4.39 10.98 -12.09
C THR A 53 -3.38 10.50 -11.03
N GLY A 54 -3.62 9.34 -10.42
CA GLY A 54 -2.81 8.81 -9.33
C GLY A 54 -3.07 9.48 -7.97
N ALA A 55 -4.15 10.26 -7.85
CA ALA A 55 -4.64 10.75 -6.55
C ALA A 55 -5.10 9.57 -5.68
N LEU A 56 -5.76 8.59 -6.30
CA LEU A 56 -5.94 7.24 -5.77
C LEU A 56 -4.96 6.32 -6.51
N THR A 57 -4.20 5.53 -5.76
CA THR A 57 -3.21 4.60 -6.37
C THR A 57 -3.82 3.24 -6.68
N ARG A 58 -4.85 2.83 -5.92
CA ARG A 58 -5.60 1.58 -6.08
C ARG A 58 -6.99 1.76 -5.46
N PHE A 59 -7.98 1.06 -6.01
CA PHE A 59 -9.26 0.80 -5.36
C PHE A 59 -9.57 -0.70 -5.45
N GLY A 60 -9.77 -1.36 -4.32
CA GLY A 60 -9.94 -2.81 -4.26
C GLY A 60 -9.78 -3.36 -2.86
N PRO A 61 -9.87 -4.70 -2.68
CA PRO A 61 -9.73 -5.33 -1.38
C PRO A 61 -8.33 -5.09 -0.80
N PHE A 62 -8.30 -4.89 0.52
CA PHE A 62 -7.09 -4.92 1.31
C PHE A 62 -7.11 -6.18 2.17
N TYR A 63 -6.15 -7.07 1.94
CA TYR A 63 -6.07 -8.35 2.65
C TYR A 63 -5.14 -8.22 3.84
N ASP A 64 -5.58 -8.74 4.98
CA ASP A 64 -4.72 -8.96 6.14
C ASP A 64 -3.97 -10.29 5.95
N ALA A 65 -2.71 -10.21 5.51
CA ALA A 65 -1.91 -11.40 5.25
C ALA A 65 -1.59 -12.20 6.54
N ALA A 66 -1.53 -11.54 7.71
CA ALA A 66 -1.34 -12.23 8.97
C ALA A 66 -2.61 -13.02 9.35
N ALA A 67 -3.79 -12.44 9.15
CA ALA A 67 -5.06 -13.15 9.34
C ALA A 67 -5.24 -14.34 8.36
N MET A 68 -4.56 -14.32 7.22
CA MET A 68 -4.52 -15.44 6.27
C MET A 68 -3.48 -16.52 6.62
N GLY A 69 -2.78 -16.39 7.75
CA GLY A 69 -1.78 -17.36 8.21
C GLY A 69 -0.33 -17.00 7.90
N GLY A 70 -0.08 -15.87 7.22
CA GLY A 70 1.26 -15.37 6.94
C GLY A 70 1.92 -14.69 8.14
N ALA A 71 3.15 -14.21 7.91
CA ALA A 71 3.89 -13.45 8.91
C ALA A 71 4.74 -12.35 8.27
N PHE A 72 5.07 -11.36 9.10
CA PHE A 72 5.96 -10.27 8.73
C PHE A 72 7.07 -10.12 9.76
N CYS A 73 8.28 -9.81 9.31
CA CYS A 73 9.41 -9.49 10.18
C CYS A 73 10.14 -8.26 9.66
N LEU A 74 10.40 -7.30 10.55
CA LEU A 74 11.30 -6.20 10.26
C LEU A 74 12.73 -6.62 10.56
N CYS A 75 13.53 -6.76 9.51
CA CYS A 75 14.93 -7.12 9.59
C CYS A 75 15.80 -5.86 9.44
N ALA A 76 16.93 -5.83 10.14
CA ALA A 76 17.88 -4.74 10.06
C ALA A 76 19.32 -5.25 10.08
N MET A 77 20.15 -4.75 9.16
CA MET A 77 21.56 -5.15 9.01
C MET A 77 22.49 -3.95 9.13
N ALA A 78 23.69 -4.17 9.67
CA ALA A 78 24.82 -3.26 9.54
C ALA A 78 25.64 -3.68 8.32
N VAL A 79 25.58 -2.88 7.26
CA VAL A 79 26.21 -3.16 5.97
C VAL A 79 27.33 -2.14 5.73
N PRO A 80 28.57 -2.57 5.50
CA PRO A 80 29.66 -1.66 5.11
C PRO A 80 29.29 -0.84 3.86
N PRO A 81 29.60 0.47 3.81
CA PRO A 81 29.19 1.34 2.70
C PRO A 81 29.69 0.86 1.33
N ASP A 82 30.90 0.30 1.26
CA ASP A 82 31.52 -0.24 0.05
C ASP A 82 30.83 -1.49 -0.49
N ARG A 83 30.00 -2.16 0.33
CA ARG A 83 29.25 -3.35 -0.03
C ARG A 83 27.74 -3.12 -0.10
N PHE A 84 27.27 -1.90 0.17
CA PHE A 84 25.84 -1.63 0.35
C PHE A 84 25.00 -2.09 -0.85
N ASP A 85 25.36 -1.65 -2.05
CA ASP A 85 24.61 -1.98 -3.27
C ASP A 85 24.61 -3.48 -3.58
N ALA A 86 25.75 -4.15 -3.37
CA ALA A 86 25.87 -5.59 -3.60
C ALA A 86 24.99 -6.40 -2.62
N VAL A 87 24.95 -6.00 -1.35
CA VAL A 87 24.09 -6.64 -0.34
C VAL A 87 22.61 -6.28 -0.60
N ALA A 88 22.31 -5.04 -0.97
CA ALA A 88 20.94 -4.62 -1.30
C ALA A 88 20.38 -5.43 -2.46
N ALA A 89 21.18 -5.71 -3.49
CA ALA A 89 20.79 -6.56 -4.61
C ALA A 89 20.47 -8.00 -4.16
N GLN A 90 21.25 -8.57 -3.24
CA GLN A 90 21.00 -9.92 -2.70
C GLN A 90 19.72 -9.97 -1.86
N VAL A 91 19.50 -8.96 -1.02
CA VAL A 91 18.28 -8.83 -0.22
C VAL A 91 17.07 -8.66 -1.15
N ASN A 92 17.13 -7.75 -2.13
CA ASN A 92 16.03 -7.48 -3.06
C ASN A 92 15.74 -8.65 -4.02
N ALA A 93 16.65 -9.62 -4.16
CA ALA A 93 16.43 -10.82 -4.96
C ALA A 93 15.52 -11.84 -4.25
N ARG A 94 15.26 -11.69 -2.95
CA ARG A 94 14.35 -12.55 -2.19
C ARG A 94 12.90 -12.17 -2.47
N PRO A 95 12.05 -13.10 -2.96
CA PRO A 95 10.65 -12.80 -3.22
C PRO A 95 9.86 -12.41 -1.96
N GLU A 96 10.33 -12.83 -0.78
CA GLU A 96 9.74 -12.50 0.51
C GLU A 96 9.99 -11.04 0.94
N VAL A 97 10.95 -10.35 0.31
CA VAL A 97 11.27 -8.96 0.65
C VAL A 97 10.26 -8.02 0.00
N ALA A 98 9.37 -7.44 0.82
CA ALA A 98 8.34 -6.52 0.35
C ALA A 98 8.89 -5.10 0.08
N HIS A 99 9.67 -4.58 1.03
CA HIS A 99 10.31 -3.27 0.94
C HIS A 99 11.68 -3.30 1.60
N ASN A 100 12.64 -2.54 1.06
CA ASN A 100 14.00 -2.39 1.57
C ASN A 100 14.42 -0.92 1.50
N TYR A 101 15.06 -0.43 2.55
CA TYR A 101 15.47 0.95 2.68
C TYR A 101 16.85 1.11 3.30
N GLU A 102 17.59 2.11 2.80
CA GLU A 102 18.71 2.69 3.51
C GLU A 102 18.21 3.63 4.63
N ARG A 103 18.90 3.61 5.77
CA ARG A 103 18.63 4.45 6.95
C ARG A 103 19.94 5.02 7.49
N ALA A 104 19.90 6.27 7.95
CA ALA A 104 21.01 6.90 8.67
C ALA A 104 21.11 6.38 10.11
N HIS A 105 21.59 5.14 10.26
CA HIS A 105 21.73 4.44 11.55
C HIS A 105 22.82 3.35 11.46
N ARG A 106 23.35 2.85 12.59
CA ARG A 106 24.38 1.77 12.59
C ARG A 106 23.90 0.50 11.87
N LEU A 107 22.64 0.14 12.09
CA LEU A 107 21.91 -0.78 11.22
C LEU A 107 21.35 0.07 10.09
N ASN A 108 22.05 0.14 8.97
CA ASN A 108 21.78 1.08 7.86
C ASN A 108 20.89 0.49 6.76
N MET A 109 20.60 -0.82 6.77
CA MET A 109 19.66 -1.44 5.84
C MET A 109 18.49 -2.06 6.59
N TRP A 110 17.27 -1.65 6.24
CA TRP A 110 16.03 -2.10 6.90
C TRP A 110 15.07 -2.63 5.85
N PHE A 111 14.64 -3.88 6.01
CA PHE A 111 13.73 -4.51 5.07
C PHE A 111 12.66 -5.31 5.80
N VAL A 112 11.51 -5.47 5.15
CA VAL A 112 10.40 -6.27 5.66
C VAL A 112 10.36 -7.58 4.89
N LEU A 113 10.51 -8.69 5.61
CA LEU A 113 10.13 -10.01 5.13
C LEU A 113 8.63 -10.20 5.30
N ALA A 114 7.99 -10.77 4.29
CA ALA A 114 6.60 -11.21 4.27
C ALA A 114 6.56 -12.65 3.77
N THR A 115 6.05 -13.57 4.58
CA THR A 115 6.03 -15.01 4.27
C THR A 115 4.62 -15.57 4.41
N GLU A 116 4.33 -16.64 3.66
CA GLU A 116 3.02 -17.31 3.68
C GLU A 116 2.74 -18.05 4.99
N THR A 117 3.78 -18.37 5.76
CA THR A 117 3.70 -18.97 7.09
C THR A 117 4.66 -18.29 8.07
N PRO A 118 4.44 -18.42 9.39
CA PRO A 118 5.38 -17.91 10.40
C PRO A 118 6.78 -18.53 10.31
N GLU A 119 6.87 -19.83 10.02
CA GLU A 119 8.13 -20.57 9.93
C GLU A 119 9.03 -20.05 8.80
N GLY A 120 8.42 -19.59 7.70
CA GLY A 120 9.16 -19.04 6.56
C GLY A 120 10.06 -17.84 6.91
N ILE A 121 9.74 -17.10 7.97
CA ILE A 121 10.61 -16.02 8.46
C ILE A 121 11.98 -16.56 8.89
N ALA A 122 12.00 -17.64 9.68
CA ALA A 122 13.23 -18.24 10.18
C ALA A 122 14.03 -18.96 9.08
N GLU A 123 13.35 -19.47 8.05
CA GLU A 123 13.99 -20.11 6.91
C GLU A 123 14.65 -19.10 5.95
N THR A 124 14.15 -17.87 5.92
CA THR A 124 14.58 -16.84 4.98
C THR A 124 15.62 -15.87 5.56
N ALA A 125 15.49 -15.52 6.83
CA ALA A 125 16.32 -14.53 7.53
C ALA A 125 17.75 -15.03 7.80
#